data_AF-A0A0F9D744-F1
#
_entry.id   AF-A0A0F9D744-F1
#
_cell.length_a   1.000
_cell.length_b   1.000
_cell.length_c   1.000
_cell.angle_alpha   90.00
_cell.angle_beta   90.00
_cell.angle_gamma   90.00
#
_symmetry.space_group_name_H-M   'P 1'
#
loop_
_entity.id
_entity.type
_entity.pdbx_description
1 polymer ?
#
loop_
_entity_poly.entity_id
_entity_poly.type
_entity_poly.pdbx_seq_one_letter_code
_entity_poly.pdbx_strand_id
1 'polypeptide(L)' 'AQTAIALWLDSARKIGKPIPEPSRHEDYSGKFNLRIPKSLHHALADRAQDEGISLNQLALYYLSTSVGASIPKVPERN' A
#
# COMPACT_ATOMS: atom_id res chain seq x y z
N ALA A 1 -11.04 15.29 10.41
CA ALA A 1 -11.22 14.23 9.39
C ALA A 1 -12.64 13.64 9.38
N GLN A 2 -13.16 13.19 10.53
CA GLN A 2 -14.49 12.54 10.62
C GLN A 2 -15.67 13.39 10.08
N THR A 3 -15.62 14.72 10.26
CA THR A 3 -16.67 15.63 9.78
C THR A 3 -16.76 15.72 8.25
N ALA A 4 -15.62 15.66 7.56
CA ALA A 4 -15.58 15.78 6.10
C ALA A 4 -16.19 14.54 5.41
N ILE A 5 -15.93 13.36 5.96
CA ILE A 5 -16.48 12.09 5.45
C ILE A 5 -18.00 12.06 5.64
N ALA A 6 -18.49 12.46 6.83
CA ALA A 6 -19.92 12.51 7.12
C ALA A 6 -20.68 13.50 6.20
N LEU A 7 -20.12 14.69 5.99
CA LEU A 7 -20.68 15.70 5.08
C LEU A 7 -20.72 15.21 3.62
N TRP A 8 -19.67 14.51 3.18
CA TRP A 8 -19.61 13.94 1.84
C TRP A 8 -20.65 12.83 1.65
N LEU A 9 -20.80 11.93 2.62
CA LEU A 9 -21.81 10.86 2.60
C LEU A 9 -23.23 11.42 2.54
N ASP A 10 -23.54 12.43 3.35
CA ASP A 10 -24.85 13.08 3.35
C ASP A 10 -25.14 13.77 2.02
N SER A 11 -24.14 14.49 1.47
CA SER A 11 -24.24 15.13 0.15
C SER A 11 -24.45 14.12 -0.97
N ALA A 12 -23.71 13.01 -0.97
CA ALA A 12 -23.83 11.94 -1.95
C ALA A 12 -25.23 11.29 -1.94
N ARG A 13 -25.81 11.07 -0.75
CA ARG A 13 -27.19 10.57 -0.60
C ARG A 13 -28.21 11.55 -1.17
N LYS A 14 -28.07 12.86 -0.88
CA LYS A 14 -29.02 13.89 -1.33
C LYS A 14 -29.09 14.03 -2.85
N ILE A 15 -27.96 13.86 -3.54
CA ILE A 15 -27.90 13.94 -5.01
C ILE A 15 -28.10 12.58 -5.71
N GLY A 16 -28.43 11.52 -4.95
CA GLY A 16 -28.62 10.18 -5.50
C GLY A 16 -27.36 9.57 -6.11
N LYS A 17 -26.17 10.05 -5.71
CA LYS A 17 -24.90 9.54 -6.25
C LYS A 17 -24.61 8.17 -5.64
N PRO A 18 -24.26 7.15 -6.46
CA PRO A 18 -23.88 5.84 -5.93
C PRO A 18 -22.68 5.98 -5.00
N ILE A 19 -22.83 5.48 -3.77
CA ILE A 19 -21.76 5.42 -2.79
C ILE A 19 -21.01 4.12 -3.05
N PRO A 20 -19.69 4.17 -3.32
CA PRO A 20 -18.90 2.96 -3.48
C PRO A 20 -18.87 2.20 -2.15
N GLU A 21 -19.01 0.88 -2.23
CA GLU A 21 -18.75 0.03 -1.08
C GLU A 21 -17.30 0.20 -0.61
N PRO A 22 -17.02 0.07 0.69
CA PRO A 22 -15.66 0.04 1.19
C PRO A 22 -14.83 -1.00 0.41
N SER A 23 -13.66 -0.60 -0.06
CA SER A 23 -12.75 -1.51 -0.77
C SER A 23 -12.48 -2.74 0.08
N ARG A 24 -12.59 -3.93 -0.53
CA ARG A 24 -12.35 -5.19 0.18
C ARG A 24 -10.85 -5.48 0.17
N HIS A 25 -10.38 -6.18 1.19
CA HIS A 25 -8.97 -6.55 1.29
C HIS A 25 -8.51 -7.47 0.15
N GLU A 26 -9.42 -8.28 -0.37
CA GLU A 26 -9.22 -9.20 -1.50
C GLU A 26 -8.94 -8.47 -2.83
N ASP A 27 -9.20 -7.16 -2.91
CA ASP A 27 -9.00 -6.35 -4.13
C ASP A 27 -7.52 -5.92 -4.32
N TYR A 28 -6.66 -6.11 -3.31
CA TYR A 28 -5.26 -5.68 -3.36
C TYR A 28 -4.33 -6.81 -3.80
N SER A 29 -3.69 -6.65 -4.95
CA SER A 29 -2.77 -7.67 -5.51
C SER A 29 -1.42 -7.79 -4.79
N GLY A 30 -1.10 -6.87 -3.87
CA GLY A 30 0.24 -6.74 -3.27
C GLY A 30 1.34 -6.28 -4.24
N LYS A 31 1.04 -6.15 -5.54
CA LYS A 31 1.96 -5.64 -6.56
C LYS A 31 1.82 -4.12 -6.63
N PHE A 32 2.93 -3.42 -6.52
CA PHE A 32 3.01 -2.00 -6.80
C PHE A 32 4.21 -1.74 -7.70
N ASN A 33 4.00 -0.95 -8.76
CA ASN A 33 5.05 -0.59 -9.70
C ASN A 33 5.42 0.88 -9.48
N LEU A 34 6.71 1.16 -9.28
CA LEU A 34 7.20 2.48 -8.96
C LEU A 34 8.31 2.89 -9.94
N ARG A 35 8.29 4.15 -10.35
CA ARG A 35 9.41 4.78 -11.05
C ARG A 35 10.30 5.49 -10.02
N ILE A 36 11.57 5.12 -9.98
CA ILE A 36 12.56 5.71 -9.08
C ILE A 36 13.76 6.26 -9.88
N PRO A 37 14.51 7.24 -9.33
CA PRO A 37 15.74 7.71 -9.95
C PRO A 37 16.74 6.57 -10.20
N LYS A 38 17.50 6.66 -11.30
CA LYS A 38 18.48 5.63 -11.69
C LYS A 38 19.54 5.37 -10.60
N SER A 39 19.98 6.42 -9.91
CA SER A 39 20.95 6.32 -8.82
C SER A 39 20.42 5.50 -7.64
N LEU A 40 19.15 5.69 -7.28
CA LEU A 40 18.51 4.92 -6.22
C LEU A 40 18.34 3.46 -6.64
N HIS A 41 17.90 3.21 -7.87
CA HIS A 41 17.80 1.84 -8.38
C HIS A 41 19.15 1.12 -8.35
N HIS A 42 20.23 1.78 -8.79
CA HIS A 42 21.59 1.22 -8.75
C HIS A 42 22.01 0.84 -7.33
N ALA A 43 21.89 1.76 -6.37
CA ALA A 43 22.28 1.51 -4.99
C ALA A 43 21.51 0.32 -4.38
N LEU A 44 20.21 0.17 -4.67
CA LEU A 44 19.42 -0.95 -4.18
C LEU A 44 19.76 -2.27 -4.89
N ALA A 45 20.07 -2.23 -6.19
CA ALA A 45 20.45 -3.40 -6.96
C ALA A 45 21.79 -3.97 -6.49
N ASP A 46 22.80 -3.12 -6.28
CA ASP A 46 24.11 -3.53 -5.75
C ASP A 46 23.94 -4.16 -4.37
N ARG A 47 23.15 -3.53 -3.49
CA ARG A 47 22.92 -4.05 -2.14
C ARG A 47 22.23 -5.42 -2.16
N ALA A 48 21.25 -5.61 -3.04
CA ALA A 48 20.56 -6.88 -3.20
C ALA A 48 21.52 -7.98 -3.71
N GLN A 49 22.41 -7.61 -4.65
CA GLN A 49 23.45 -8.50 -5.15
C GLN A 49 24.45 -8.91 -4.06
N ASP A 50 24.91 -7.95 -3.24
CA ASP A 50 25.82 -8.23 -2.11
C ASP A 50 25.20 -9.17 -1.08
N GLU A 51 23.88 -9.07 -0.86
CA GLU A 51 23.11 -9.96 0.02
C GLU A 51 22.73 -11.29 -0.65
N GLY A 52 22.94 -11.43 -1.96
CA GLY A 52 22.54 -12.63 -2.73
C GLY A 52 21.03 -12.82 -2.85
N ILE A 53 20.25 -11.73 -2.77
CA ILE A 53 18.77 -11.75 -2.82
C ILE A 53 18.24 -10.93 -4.01
N SER A 54 16.97 -11.12 -4.33
CA SER A 54 16.32 -10.27 -5.35
C SER A 54 16.07 -8.86 -4.82
N LEU A 55 16.06 -7.87 -5.72
CA LEU A 55 15.70 -6.49 -5.39
C LEU A 55 14.32 -6.38 -4.71
N ASN A 56 13.36 -7.22 -5.12
CA ASN A 56 12.03 -7.27 -4.51
C ASN A 56 12.07 -7.79 -3.07
N GLN A 57 12.94 -8.76 -2.75
CA GLN A 57 13.12 -9.24 -1.37
C GLN A 57 13.77 -8.17 -0.49
N LEU A 58 14.78 -7.46 -1.01
CA LEU A 58 15.39 -6.34 -0.31
C LEU A 58 14.36 -5.24 -0.01
N ALA A 59 13.55 -4.88 -1.01
CA ALA A 59 12.47 -3.92 -0.85
C ALA A 59 11.43 -4.39 0.18
N LEU A 60 11.02 -5.66 0.14
CA LEU A 60 10.09 -6.23 1.13
C LEU A 60 10.66 -6.15 2.55
N TYR A 61 11.95 -6.45 2.73
CA TYR A 61 12.62 -6.35 4.02
C TYR A 61 12.58 -4.91 4.55
N TYR A 62 13.02 -3.93 3.76
CA TYR A 62 12.99 -2.52 4.17
C TYR A 62 11.58 -2.00 4.44
N LEU A 63 10.59 -2.39 3.64
CA LEU A 63 9.20 -2.00 3.86
C LEU A 63 8.65 -2.62 5.15
N SER A 64 8.95 -3.89 5.40
CA SER A 64 8.51 -4.59 6.62
C SER A 64 9.16 -4.00 7.87
N THR A 65 10.45 -3.64 7.81
CA THR A 65 11.15 -3.01 8.94
C THR A 65 10.69 -1.58 9.19
N SER A 66 10.52 -0.77 8.13
CA SER A 66 10.12 0.64 8.27
C SER A 66 8.66 0.82 8.70
N VAL A 67 7.76 -0.07 8.27
CA VAL A 67 6.33 0.00 8.60
C VAL A 67 5.96 -0.91 9.79
N GLY A 68 6.90 -1.74 10.28
CA GLY A 68 6.67 -2.84 11.22
C GLY A 68 5.98 -2.52 12.56
N ALA A 69 5.77 -1.24 12.88
CA ALA A 69 5.02 -0.80 14.06
C ALA A 69 3.56 -0.36 13.77
N SER A 70 3.12 -0.28 12.51
CA SER A 70 1.83 0.38 12.17
C SER A 70 1.01 -0.30 11.07
N ILE A 71 1.36 -1.52 10.63
CA ILE A 71 0.49 -2.28 9.71
C ILE A 71 -0.57 -3.03 10.54
N PRO A 72 -1.86 -2.65 10.50
CA PRO A 72 -2.90 -3.51 11.03
C PRO A 72 -2.88 -4.84 10.26
N LYS A 73 -2.71 -5.96 10.97
CA LYS A 73 -2.89 -7.29 10.39
C LYS A 73 -4.32 -7.36 9.85
N VAL A 74 -4.46 -7.59 8.55
CA VAL A 74 -5.75 -7.89 7.94
C VAL A 74 -6.19 -9.26 8.46
N PRO A 75 -7.41 -9.41 9.01
CA PRO A 75 -7.90 -10.71 9.48
C PRO A 75 -8.08 -11.65 8.29
N GLU A 76 -7.37 -12.78 8.29
CA GLU A 76 -7.60 -13.88 7.36
C GLU A 76 -8.96 -14.52 7.69
N ARG A 77 -9.84 -14.66 6.68
CA ARG A 77 -11.09 -15.41 6.82
C ARG A 77 -10.97 -16.75 6.09
N ASN A 78 -11.26 -17.83 6.83
CA ASN A 78 -11.57 -19.16 6.28
C ASN A 78 -12.91 -19.15 5.54
#